data_AF-A0A927QL27-F1
#
_entry.id   AF-A0A927QL27-F1
#
_cell.length_a   1.000
_cell.length_b   1.000
_cell.length_c   1.000
_cell.angle_alpha   90.00
_cell.angle_beta   90.00
_cell.angle_gamma   90.00
#
_symmetry.space_group_name_H-M   'P 1'
#
loop_
_entity.id
_entity.type
_entity.pdbx_description
1 polymer ?
#
loop_
_entity_poly.entity_id
_entity_poly.type
_entity_poly.pdbx_seq_one_letter_code
_entity_poly.pdbx_strand_id
1 'polypeptide(L)'
;MQKAIFLLLLLIPSYIICQTKFTVKNGSKIYNAAMTVNCADGNCSGEGTITITRKEDKSFKQVLSSEDLYFDLNKDQKPTVNIIQLYNEQSPLIFEDFNFDGHEDLAIRNGNNSGYGGPSYDVYVFNITKTKFVLSKELTALAFENLGMFQTDTKRKRIITFAKSGCCWHITTEYEIVPMKGLHKVYELEEDAMNDAGNSVIVTTRKWINNKLKTEVKKYKTEDYYKE
;
A
#
# COMPACT_ATOMS: atom_id res chain seq x y z
N MET A 1 24.40 -59.13 36.40
CA MET A 1 23.33 -58.11 36.48
C MET A 1 23.49 -57.16 35.30
N GLN A 2 22.79 -57.42 34.19
CA GLN A 2 22.83 -56.58 32.99
C GLN A 2 21.72 -55.52 33.10
N LYS A 3 22.10 -54.24 33.18
CA LYS A 3 21.15 -53.13 33.17
C LYS A 3 20.80 -52.82 31.71
N ALA A 4 19.58 -53.14 31.30
CA ALA A 4 19.01 -52.66 30.05
C ALA A 4 18.66 -51.17 30.21
N ILE A 5 19.31 -50.31 29.43
CA ILE A 5 18.97 -48.89 29.33
C ILE A 5 17.86 -48.76 28.28
N PHE A 6 16.65 -48.42 28.72
CA PHE A 6 15.51 -48.18 27.86
C PHE A 6 15.58 -46.73 27.36
N LEU A 7 15.93 -46.54 26.09
CA LEU A 7 15.96 -45.22 25.46
C LEU A 7 14.53 -44.83 25.07
N LEU A 8 13.91 -43.94 25.84
CA LEU A 8 12.58 -43.41 25.58
C LEU A 8 12.68 -42.35 24.47
N LEU A 9 12.25 -42.69 23.24
CA LEU A 9 12.12 -41.72 22.15
C LEU A 9 10.93 -40.80 22.41
N LEU A 10 11.21 -39.55 22.80
CA LEU A 10 10.22 -38.46 22.87
C LEU A 10 9.91 -37.96 21.45
N LEU A 11 8.75 -38.32 20.92
CA LEU A 11 8.18 -37.73 19.70
C LEU A 11 7.63 -36.35 20.04
N ILE A 12 8.39 -35.29 19.76
CA ILE A 12 7.86 -33.92 19.77
C ILE A 12 7.00 -33.74 18.52
N PRO A 13 5.71 -33.36 18.64
CA PRO A 13 4.91 -33.00 17.48
C PRO A 13 5.48 -31.72 16.87
N SER A 14 6.11 -31.86 15.71
CA SER A 14 6.44 -30.71 14.86
C SER A 14 5.14 -30.18 14.28
N TYR A 15 4.70 -29.02 14.75
CA TYR A 15 3.64 -28.27 14.09
C TYR A 15 4.15 -27.85 12.71
N ILE A 16 3.74 -28.59 11.67
CA ILE A 16 3.95 -28.18 10.29
C ILE A 16 2.98 -27.02 10.05
N ILE A 17 3.49 -25.80 10.17
CA ILE A 17 2.75 -24.62 9.73
C ILE A 17 2.74 -24.66 8.20
N CYS A 18 1.59 -25.02 7.62
CA CYS A 18 1.43 -25.07 6.18
C CYS A 18 1.08 -23.66 5.67
N GLN A 19 2.02 -23.02 4.98
CA GLN A 19 1.73 -21.76 4.29
C GLN A 19 0.71 -21.99 3.18
N THR A 20 -0.30 -21.13 3.10
CA THR A 20 -1.32 -21.15 2.06
C THR A 20 -0.83 -20.38 0.83
N LYS A 21 -1.13 -20.89 -0.36
CA LYS A 21 -0.77 -20.26 -1.63
C LYS A 21 -1.99 -19.74 -2.37
N PHE A 22 -1.97 -18.45 -2.70
CA PHE A 22 -2.99 -17.80 -3.52
C PHE A 22 -2.41 -17.39 -4.86
N THR A 23 -3.16 -17.59 -5.94
CA THR A 23 -2.75 -17.13 -7.28
C THR A 23 -3.62 -15.96 -7.73
N VAL A 24 -2.99 -14.86 -8.09
CA VAL A 24 -3.61 -13.64 -8.61
C VAL A 24 -3.30 -13.54 -10.10
N LYS A 25 -4.35 -13.67 -10.93
CA LYS A 25 -4.23 -13.60 -12.41
C LYS A 25 -4.88 -12.36 -13.01
N ASN A 26 -5.68 -11.63 -12.25
CA ASN A 26 -6.50 -10.51 -12.70
C ASN A 26 -6.01 -9.13 -12.20
N GLY A 27 -4.91 -9.07 -11.45
CA GLY A 27 -4.33 -7.80 -10.98
C GLY A 27 -3.55 -7.04 -12.04
N SER A 28 -2.91 -7.74 -12.96
CA SER A 28 -2.04 -7.13 -13.96
C SER A 28 -2.39 -7.65 -15.35
N LYS A 29 -2.20 -6.84 -16.39
CA LYS A 29 -2.29 -7.35 -17.79
C LYS A 29 -1.03 -8.14 -18.18
N ILE A 30 0.10 -7.87 -17.54
CA ILE A 30 1.43 -8.34 -17.91
C ILE A 30 1.89 -9.51 -17.03
N TYR A 31 1.54 -9.49 -15.75
CA TYR A 31 2.07 -10.41 -14.74
C TYR A 31 0.98 -11.25 -14.06
N ASN A 32 1.32 -12.49 -13.74
CA ASN A 32 0.66 -13.25 -12.68
C ASN A 32 1.45 -13.04 -11.39
N ALA A 33 0.76 -13.08 -10.26
CA ALA A 33 1.39 -13.16 -8.95
C ALA A 33 0.89 -14.39 -8.19
N ALA A 34 1.75 -14.92 -7.32
CA ALA A 34 1.38 -15.91 -6.33
C ALA A 34 1.90 -15.47 -4.96
N MET A 35 0.99 -15.41 -3.99
CA MET A 35 1.32 -15.11 -2.59
C MET A 35 1.35 -16.41 -1.80
N THR A 36 2.36 -16.59 -0.97
CA THR A 36 2.46 -17.70 -0.03
C THR A 36 2.61 -17.12 1.37
N VAL A 37 1.67 -17.42 2.27
CA VAL A 37 1.58 -16.85 3.62
C VAL A 37 0.74 -17.73 4.53
N ASN A 38 0.90 -17.59 5.85
CA ASN A 38 0.05 -18.27 6.81
C ASN A 38 -1.33 -17.61 6.87
N CYS A 39 -2.38 -18.43 7.01
CA CYS A 39 -3.74 -17.95 7.18
C CYS A 39 -4.47 -18.74 8.25
N ALA A 40 -5.29 -18.05 9.04
CA ALA A 40 -6.17 -18.62 10.04
C ALA A 40 -7.50 -17.84 10.02
N ASP A 41 -8.62 -18.56 10.02
CA ASP A 41 -9.97 -17.99 10.12
C ASP A 41 -10.28 -16.87 9.10
N GLY A 42 -9.75 -17.00 7.89
CA GLY A 42 -9.96 -16.03 6.81
C GLY A 42 -9.05 -14.80 6.85
N ASN A 43 -8.17 -14.67 7.85
CA ASN A 43 -7.11 -13.67 7.91
C ASN A 43 -5.76 -14.30 7.54
N CYS A 44 -4.95 -13.58 6.78
CA CYS A 44 -3.59 -13.98 6.41
C CYS A 44 -2.61 -12.91 6.90
N SER A 45 -1.54 -13.31 7.59
CA SER A 45 -0.58 -12.40 8.22
C SER A 45 0.80 -13.05 8.43
N GLY A 46 1.82 -12.21 8.68
CA GLY A 46 3.19 -12.62 8.95
C GLY A 46 4.06 -12.82 7.71
N GLU A 47 5.20 -13.50 7.88
CA GLU A 47 6.17 -13.67 6.80
C GLU A 47 5.53 -14.32 5.56
N GLY A 48 5.71 -13.65 4.42
CA GLY A 48 5.11 -14.07 3.16
C GLY A 48 6.04 -13.86 1.96
N THR A 49 5.79 -14.60 0.90
CA THR A 49 6.51 -14.45 -0.37
C THR A 49 5.54 -14.16 -1.51
N ILE A 50 5.97 -13.28 -2.42
CA ILE A 50 5.23 -12.88 -3.61
C ILE A 50 6.08 -13.27 -4.81
N THR A 51 5.65 -14.29 -5.55
CA THR A 51 6.27 -14.68 -6.82
C THR A 51 5.54 -14.00 -7.96
N ILE A 52 6.25 -13.16 -8.72
CA ILE A 52 5.74 -12.47 -9.91
C ILE A 52 6.26 -13.22 -11.14
N THR A 53 5.42 -13.41 -12.15
CA THR A 53 5.80 -14.10 -13.38
C THR A 53 5.11 -13.49 -14.59
N ARG A 54 5.85 -13.20 -15.66
CA ARG A 54 5.27 -12.65 -16.90
C ARG A 54 4.26 -13.63 -17.52
N LYS A 55 3.09 -13.14 -17.92
CA LYS A 55 1.99 -13.98 -18.41
C LYS A 55 2.30 -14.64 -19.74
N GLU A 56 2.82 -13.87 -20.68
CA GLU A 56 3.00 -14.24 -22.08
C GLU A 56 3.90 -15.47 -22.24
N ASP A 57 5.12 -15.41 -21.72
CA ASP A 57 6.16 -16.40 -22.03
C ASP A 57 6.89 -16.96 -20.80
N LYS A 58 6.51 -16.52 -19.58
CA LYS A 58 7.14 -16.92 -18.32
C LYS A 58 8.64 -16.59 -18.18
N SER A 59 9.22 -15.82 -19.10
CA SER A 59 10.67 -15.57 -19.12
C SER A 59 11.14 -14.70 -17.96
N PHE A 60 10.27 -13.81 -17.47
CA PHE A 60 10.51 -13.04 -16.26
C PHE A 60 9.87 -13.73 -15.05
N LYS A 61 10.68 -13.94 -14.00
CA LYS A 61 10.25 -14.38 -12.67
C LYS A 61 11.06 -13.66 -11.60
N GLN A 62 10.37 -13.12 -10.60
CA GLN A 62 10.99 -12.55 -9.42
C GLN A 62 10.23 -12.98 -8.17
N VAL A 63 10.97 -13.22 -7.09
CA VAL A 63 10.39 -13.48 -5.77
C VAL A 63 10.72 -12.29 -4.87
N LEU A 64 9.70 -11.73 -4.24
CA LEU A 64 9.79 -10.71 -3.22
C LEU A 64 9.31 -11.29 -1.89
N SER A 65 9.80 -10.76 -0.78
CA SER A 65 9.40 -11.15 0.57
C SER A 65 8.77 -9.97 1.29
N SER A 66 7.85 -10.25 2.19
CA SER A 66 7.32 -9.32 3.18
C SER A 66 7.46 -9.97 4.55
N GLU A 67 7.90 -9.20 5.55
CA GLU A 67 7.99 -9.66 6.93
C GLU A 67 6.59 -9.78 7.57
N ASP A 68 5.61 -9.02 7.06
CA ASP A 68 4.23 -9.02 7.54
C ASP A 68 3.25 -8.85 6.36
N LEU A 69 3.13 -9.87 5.51
CA LEU A 69 2.11 -9.85 4.46
C LEU A 69 0.73 -10.00 5.09
N TYR A 70 -0.09 -8.95 5.04
CA TYR A 70 -1.38 -8.90 5.72
C TYR A 70 -2.55 -8.73 4.77
N PHE A 71 -3.59 -9.56 4.87
CA PHE A 71 -4.89 -9.36 4.20
C PHE A 71 -5.98 -10.31 4.71
N ASP A 72 -7.23 -9.91 4.54
CA ASP A 72 -8.39 -10.79 4.73
C ASP A 72 -8.80 -11.44 3.41
N LEU A 73 -9.38 -12.64 3.51
CA LEU A 73 -10.00 -13.33 2.40
C LEU A 73 -11.44 -12.86 2.21
N ASN A 74 -11.83 -12.69 0.96
CA ASN A 74 -13.21 -12.39 0.60
C ASN A 74 -14.12 -13.62 0.78
N LYS A 75 -15.41 -13.46 0.47
CA LYS A 75 -16.42 -14.53 0.58
C LYS A 75 -16.09 -15.78 -0.24
N ASP A 76 -15.29 -15.65 -1.30
CA ASP A 76 -14.82 -16.75 -2.15
C ASP A 76 -13.49 -17.36 -1.68
N GLN A 77 -13.05 -17.04 -0.46
CA GLN A 77 -11.79 -17.48 0.14
C GLN A 77 -10.56 -17.07 -0.68
N LYS A 78 -10.60 -15.85 -1.25
CA LYS A 78 -9.51 -15.30 -2.08
C LYS A 78 -9.12 -13.90 -1.60
N PRO A 79 -7.83 -13.52 -1.76
CA PRO A 79 -7.42 -12.13 -1.61
C PRO A 79 -8.06 -11.28 -2.71
N THR A 80 -8.32 -10.02 -2.40
CA THR A 80 -8.61 -9.00 -3.41
C THR A 80 -7.33 -8.48 -4.06
N VAL A 81 -7.48 -7.70 -5.13
CA VAL A 81 -6.35 -7.10 -5.86
C VAL A 81 -6.76 -5.74 -6.43
N ASN A 82 -5.83 -4.78 -6.39
CA ASN A 82 -5.98 -3.40 -6.91
C ASN A 82 -7.16 -2.59 -6.33
N ILE A 83 -7.67 -2.94 -5.15
CA ILE A 83 -8.65 -2.11 -4.46
C ILE A 83 -7.91 -1.11 -3.58
N ILE A 84 -8.24 0.18 -3.73
CA ILE A 84 -7.74 1.27 -2.88
C ILE A 84 -8.94 2.09 -2.41
N GLN A 85 -9.51 1.72 -1.27
CA GLN A 85 -10.59 2.47 -0.63
C GLN A 85 -10.09 3.00 0.71
N LEU A 86 -9.92 4.32 0.80
CA LEU A 86 -9.26 5.00 1.93
C LEU A 86 -9.77 4.55 3.31
N TYR A 87 -11.08 4.38 3.46
CA TYR A 87 -11.73 4.01 4.73
C TYR A 87 -12.33 2.60 4.71
N ASN A 88 -11.94 1.77 3.74
CA ASN A 88 -12.42 0.42 3.62
C ASN A 88 -11.29 -0.49 3.15
N GLU A 89 -11.52 -1.31 2.14
CA GLU A 89 -10.55 -2.31 1.71
C GLU A 89 -9.40 -1.68 0.93
N GLN A 90 -8.17 -2.06 1.30
CA GLN A 90 -6.99 -1.88 0.47
C GLN A 90 -6.32 -3.24 0.26
N SER A 91 -6.20 -3.63 -1.01
CA SER A 91 -5.77 -4.98 -1.39
C SER A 91 -4.32 -5.28 -1.00
N PRO A 92 -3.96 -6.55 -0.78
CA PRO A 92 -2.58 -6.95 -0.48
C PRO A 92 -1.60 -6.67 -1.63
N LEU A 93 -2.07 -6.75 -2.88
CA LEU A 93 -1.27 -6.43 -4.06
C LEU A 93 -1.97 -5.36 -4.87
N ILE A 94 -1.19 -4.39 -5.32
CA ILE A 94 -1.65 -3.29 -6.17
C ILE A 94 -0.65 -3.14 -7.32
N PHE A 95 -1.15 -3.36 -8.54
CA PHE A 95 -0.41 -3.21 -9.78
C PHE A 95 -0.87 -1.94 -10.49
N GLU A 96 0.04 -1.00 -10.69
CA GLU A 96 -0.20 0.24 -11.41
C GLU A 96 1.14 0.87 -11.81
N ASP A 97 1.16 1.79 -12.77
CA ASP A 97 2.34 2.60 -13.12
C ASP A 97 2.46 3.78 -12.15
N PHE A 98 3.12 3.57 -11.00
CA PHE A 98 3.19 4.59 -9.95
C PHE A 98 4.14 5.73 -10.32
N ASN A 99 5.16 5.43 -11.12
CA ASN A 99 6.18 6.39 -11.51
C ASN A 99 5.91 7.11 -12.85
N PHE A 100 4.83 6.74 -13.54
CA PHE A 100 4.38 7.28 -14.82
C PHE A 100 5.38 7.08 -15.98
N ASP A 101 6.16 6.00 -15.93
CA ASP A 101 7.17 5.64 -16.94
C ASP A 101 6.66 4.67 -18.03
N GLY A 102 5.40 4.22 -17.90
CA GLY A 102 4.75 3.30 -18.82
C GLY A 102 4.94 1.82 -18.48
N HIS A 103 5.67 1.48 -17.42
CA HIS A 103 5.81 0.12 -16.92
C HIS A 103 4.98 -0.06 -15.66
N GLU A 104 4.40 -1.23 -15.51
CA GLU A 104 3.60 -1.54 -14.34
C GLU A 104 4.51 -1.84 -13.15
N ASP A 105 4.26 -1.16 -12.04
CA ASP A 105 4.91 -1.30 -10.74
C ASP A 105 4.06 -2.20 -9.83
N LEU A 106 4.55 -2.44 -8.61
CA LEU A 106 3.88 -3.30 -7.63
C LEU A 106 4.01 -2.77 -6.21
N ALA A 107 2.90 -2.56 -5.52
CA ALA A 107 2.87 -2.37 -4.07
C ALA A 107 2.40 -3.67 -3.38
N ILE A 108 3.11 -4.04 -2.31
CA ILE A 108 2.85 -5.21 -1.49
C ILE A 108 2.52 -4.73 -0.08
N ARG A 109 1.35 -5.08 0.43
CA ARG A 109 0.97 -4.76 1.81
C ARG A 109 1.93 -5.47 2.78
N ASN A 110 2.53 -4.70 3.68
CA ASN A 110 3.52 -5.17 4.66
C ASN A 110 3.06 -4.89 6.11
N GLY A 111 1.76 -5.03 6.34
CA GLY A 111 1.14 -4.93 7.64
C GLY A 111 0.17 -3.76 7.75
N ASN A 112 -0.01 -3.31 8.98
CA ASN A 112 -0.95 -2.25 9.36
C ASN A 112 -0.21 -1.12 10.12
N ASN A 113 0.92 -0.70 9.58
CA ASN A 113 1.84 0.20 10.26
C ASN A 113 1.70 1.66 9.83
N SER A 114 0.73 1.97 8.96
CA SER A 114 0.50 3.35 8.50
C SER A 114 -0.34 4.15 9.51
N GLY A 115 -0.64 5.41 9.19
CA GLY A 115 -1.44 6.29 10.04
C GLY A 115 -2.73 5.61 10.56
N TYR A 116 -2.95 5.70 11.88
CA TYR A 116 -4.09 5.08 12.59
C TYR A 116 -4.15 3.54 12.51
N GLY A 117 -3.00 2.88 12.36
CA GLY A 117 -2.96 1.43 12.18
C GLY A 117 -3.50 1.02 10.81
N GLY A 118 -3.40 1.93 9.83
CA GLY A 118 -3.82 1.68 8.46
C GLY A 118 -2.85 0.75 7.71
N PRO A 119 -3.26 0.26 6.52
CA PRO A 119 -2.43 -0.60 5.69
C PRO A 119 -1.09 0.05 5.33
N SER A 120 0.04 -0.62 5.55
CA SER A 120 1.35 -0.15 5.09
C SER A 120 1.82 -0.96 3.88
N TYR A 121 2.70 -0.38 3.03
CA TYR A 121 3.14 -1.04 1.79
C TYR A 121 4.63 -0.88 1.52
N ASP A 122 5.23 -1.95 1.01
CA ASP A 122 6.47 -1.89 0.25
C ASP A 122 6.14 -1.65 -1.22
N VAL A 123 6.61 -0.53 -1.77
CA VAL A 123 6.35 -0.15 -3.16
C VAL A 123 7.58 -0.42 -4.01
N TYR A 124 7.42 -1.24 -5.04
CA TYR A 124 8.47 -1.65 -5.95
C TYR A 124 8.22 -1.09 -7.35
N VAL A 125 9.21 -0.39 -7.89
CA VAL A 125 9.18 0.14 -9.25
C VAL A 125 9.88 -0.84 -10.20
N PHE A 126 9.30 -1.08 -11.39
CA PHE A 126 9.94 -1.92 -12.38
C PHE A 126 11.12 -1.20 -13.04
N ASN A 127 12.34 -1.62 -12.71
CA ASN A 127 13.54 -1.06 -13.31
C ASN A 127 13.85 -1.78 -14.64
N ILE A 128 13.62 -1.10 -15.76
CA ILE A 128 13.82 -1.65 -17.11
C ILE A 128 15.26 -2.13 -17.32
N THR A 129 16.26 -1.34 -16.93
CA THR A 129 17.68 -1.69 -17.14
C THR A 129 18.10 -2.92 -16.36
N LYS A 130 17.60 -3.08 -15.13
CA LYS A 130 17.86 -4.25 -14.28
C LYS A 130 16.89 -5.39 -14.56
N THR A 131 15.86 -5.16 -15.37
CA THR A 131 14.74 -6.09 -15.64
C THR A 131 14.20 -6.72 -14.36
N LYS A 132 13.90 -5.89 -13.34
CA LYS A 132 13.38 -6.36 -12.05
C LYS A 132 12.63 -5.26 -11.29
N PHE A 133 11.71 -5.66 -10.44
CA PHE A 133 11.09 -4.81 -9.43
C PHE A 133 12.12 -4.43 -8.36
N VAL A 134 12.24 -3.14 -8.08
CA VAL A 134 13.19 -2.57 -7.11
C VAL A 134 12.42 -1.72 -6.12
N LEU A 135 12.66 -1.93 -4.82
CA LEU A 135 12.01 -1.16 -3.75
C LEU A 135 12.29 0.35 -3.93
N SER A 136 11.22 1.15 -3.95
CA SER A 136 11.28 2.60 -3.95
C SER A 136 11.05 3.11 -2.53
N LYS A 137 12.14 3.49 -1.85
CA LYS A 137 12.07 4.03 -0.49
C LYS A 137 11.13 5.22 -0.36
N GLU A 138 11.11 6.07 -1.39
CA GLU A 138 10.32 7.30 -1.40
C GLU A 138 8.81 7.00 -1.50
N LEU A 139 8.42 6.07 -2.37
CA LEU A 139 7.02 5.66 -2.51
C LEU A 139 6.55 4.80 -1.33
N THR A 140 7.41 3.93 -0.81
CA THR A 140 7.17 3.19 0.44
C THR A 140 6.92 4.16 1.60
N ALA A 141 7.73 5.22 1.73
CA ALA A 141 7.53 6.23 2.77
C ALA A 141 6.17 6.93 2.65
N LEU A 142 5.73 7.28 1.43
CA LEU A 142 4.39 7.84 1.25
C LEU A 142 3.28 6.89 1.73
N ALA A 143 3.36 5.60 1.41
CA ALA A 143 2.35 4.63 1.84
C ALA A 143 2.40 4.34 3.35
N PHE A 144 3.56 4.52 3.98
CA PHE A 144 3.74 4.35 5.43
C PHE A 144 3.28 5.57 6.23
N GLU A 145 3.65 6.78 5.81
CA GLU A 145 3.42 8.01 6.59
C GLU A 145 1.98 8.55 6.47
N ASN A 146 1.19 8.00 5.55
CA ASN A 146 -0.18 8.44 5.26
C ASN A 146 -1.20 7.36 5.68
N LEU A 147 -2.46 7.51 5.25
CA LEU A 147 -3.55 6.56 5.52
C LEU A 147 -3.52 5.32 4.60
N GLY A 148 -2.31 4.82 4.36
CA GLY A 148 -2.02 3.65 3.55
C GLY A 148 -1.73 3.99 2.09
N MET A 149 -2.16 3.13 1.17
CA MET A 149 -1.80 3.26 -0.23
C MET A 149 -2.29 4.58 -0.81
N PHE A 150 -1.38 5.28 -1.49
CA PHE A 150 -1.70 6.48 -2.26
C PHE A 150 -2.49 6.15 -3.52
N GLN A 151 -3.20 7.14 -4.06
CA GLN A 151 -3.86 7.04 -5.37
C GLN A 151 -2.96 7.65 -6.46
N THR A 152 -3.21 7.28 -7.71
CA THR A 152 -2.57 7.93 -8.85
C THR A 152 -3.60 8.60 -9.78
N ASP A 153 -3.20 9.73 -10.34
CA ASP A 153 -3.87 10.36 -11.47
C ASP A 153 -2.94 10.28 -12.68
N THR A 154 -3.15 9.27 -13.53
CA THR A 154 -2.31 9.02 -14.70
C THR A 154 -2.37 10.17 -15.71
N LYS A 155 -3.50 10.89 -15.80
CA LYS A 155 -3.67 11.98 -16.78
C LYS A 155 -2.82 13.19 -16.41
N ARG A 156 -2.82 13.54 -15.12
CA ARG A 156 -2.00 14.64 -14.58
C ARG A 156 -0.61 14.20 -14.13
N LYS A 157 -0.34 12.89 -14.11
CA LYS A 157 0.87 12.28 -13.51
C LYS A 157 1.05 12.76 -12.08
N ARG A 158 0.07 12.48 -11.23
CA ARG A 158 0.07 12.86 -9.81
C ARG A 158 -0.06 11.64 -8.92
N ILE A 159 0.72 11.62 -7.84
CA ILE A 159 0.50 10.73 -6.70
C ILE A 159 -0.26 11.52 -5.65
N ILE A 160 -1.32 10.94 -5.10
CA ILE A 160 -2.24 11.59 -4.17
C ILE A 160 -2.24 10.83 -2.86
N THR A 161 -1.83 11.49 -1.77
CA THR A 161 -1.84 10.93 -0.42
C THR A 161 -2.89 11.59 0.44
N PHE A 162 -3.37 10.85 1.44
CA PHE A 162 -4.34 11.32 2.41
C PHE A 162 -3.78 11.12 3.81
N ALA A 163 -3.81 12.17 4.64
CA ALA A 163 -3.47 12.11 6.05
C ALA A 163 -4.57 12.79 6.87
N LYS A 164 -4.62 12.48 8.17
CA LYS A 164 -5.61 13.05 9.07
C LYS A 164 -5.12 13.16 10.51
N SER A 165 -5.83 13.96 11.29
CA SER A 165 -5.66 14.09 12.73
C SER A 165 -7.04 14.11 13.39
N GLY A 166 -7.35 13.10 14.21
CA GLY A 166 -8.67 12.93 14.80
C GLY A 166 -9.79 12.77 13.75
N CYS A 167 -10.95 13.37 14.03
CA CYS A 167 -12.13 13.32 13.17
C CYS A 167 -12.16 14.38 12.06
N CYS A 168 -11.45 15.48 12.28
CA CYS A 168 -11.90 16.78 11.79
C CYS A 168 -10.78 17.58 11.13
N TRP A 169 -9.55 17.08 11.16
CA TRP A 169 -8.43 17.60 10.38
C TRP A 169 -8.06 16.58 9.32
N HIS A 170 -8.10 16.99 8.06
CA HIS A 170 -7.73 16.16 6.91
C HIS A 170 -6.77 16.93 6.01
N ILE A 171 -5.87 16.19 5.38
CA ILE A 171 -4.96 16.75 4.39
C ILE A 171 -4.86 15.82 3.18
N THR A 172 -5.04 16.41 2.00
CA THR A 172 -4.78 15.76 0.72
C THR A 172 -3.53 16.39 0.11
N THR A 173 -2.53 15.58 -0.22
CA THR A 173 -1.29 16.06 -0.84
C THR A 173 -1.12 15.46 -2.21
N GLU A 174 -0.77 16.27 -3.22
CA GLU A 174 -0.38 15.77 -4.53
C GLU A 174 1.10 16.01 -4.81
N TYR A 175 1.74 14.98 -5.36
CA TYR A 175 3.13 14.98 -5.80
C TYR A 175 3.20 14.75 -7.31
N GLU A 176 4.14 15.42 -7.95
CA GLU A 176 4.62 15.02 -9.27
C GLU A 176 5.98 14.34 -9.14
N ILE A 177 6.32 13.49 -10.10
CA ILE A 177 7.67 12.90 -10.18
C ILE A 177 8.51 13.73 -11.11
N VAL A 178 9.60 14.28 -10.57
CA VAL A 178 10.57 15.05 -11.34
C VAL A 178 11.76 14.14 -11.66
N PRO A 179 12.07 13.92 -12.95
CA PRO A 179 13.18 13.07 -13.35
C PRO A 179 14.48 13.44 -12.63
N MET A 180 15.15 12.42 -12.07
CA MET A 180 16.39 12.53 -11.30
C MET A 180 16.29 13.34 -9.99
N LYS A 181 15.13 13.92 -9.64
CA LYS A 181 14.93 14.68 -8.40
C LYS A 181 13.99 14.01 -7.41
N GLY A 182 13.14 13.09 -7.87
CA GLY A 182 12.19 12.37 -7.02
C GLY A 182 10.83 13.07 -6.95
N LEU A 183 10.12 12.88 -5.85
CA LEU A 183 8.80 13.47 -5.63
C LEU A 183 8.92 14.97 -5.35
N HIS A 184 8.02 15.72 -5.95
CA HIS A 184 7.88 17.14 -5.75
C HIS A 184 6.43 17.45 -5.39
N LYS A 185 6.21 17.94 -4.16
CA LYS A 185 4.89 18.35 -3.71
C LYS A 185 4.41 19.57 -4.50
N VAL A 186 3.30 19.42 -5.21
CA VAL A 186 2.75 20.47 -6.08
C VAL A 186 1.41 21.02 -5.62
N TYR A 187 0.71 20.28 -4.77
CA TYR A 187 -0.60 20.67 -4.24
C TYR A 187 -0.78 20.13 -2.83
N GLU A 188 -1.46 20.90 -2.00
CA GLU A 188 -1.93 20.48 -0.69
C GLU A 188 -3.28 21.15 -0.40
N LEU A 189 -4.25 20.36 0.03
CA LEU A 189 -5.54 20.81 0.55
C LEU A 189 -5.64 20.35 2.00
N GLU A 190 -5.61 21.30 2.91
CA GLU A 190 -5.80 21.09 4.33
C GLU A 190 -7.17 21.59 4.74
N GLU A 191 -7.94 20.74 5.41
CA GLU A 191 -9.29 21.00 5.88
C GLU A 191 -9.29 20.82 7.40
N ASP A 192 -9.34 21.94 8.14
CA ASP A 192 -9.32 21.96 9.60
C ASP A 192 -10.67 22.41 10.16
N ALA A 193 -11.43 21.45 10.67
CA ALA A 193 -12.68 21.65 11.39
C ALA A 193 -12.55 21.40 12.91
N MET A 194 -11.32 21.39 13.46
CA MET A 194 -11.09 21.17 14.89
C MET A 194 -11.51 22.37 15.76
N ASN A 195 -11.63 23.54 15.16
CA ASN A 195 -11.95 24.80 15.83
C ASN A 195 -13.47 25.05 15.87
N ASP A 196 -13.89 26.03 16.69
CA ASP A 196 -15.26 26.56 16.67
C ASP A 196 -16.36 25.50 16.93
N ALA A 197 -16.04 24.49 17.76
CA ALA A 197 -16.89 23.32 18.04
C ALA A 197 -17.39 22.59 16.76
N GLY A 198 -16.63 22.64 15.67
CA GLY A 198 -16.98 22.02 14.39
C GLY A 198 -17.96 22.83 13.54
N ASN A 199 -18.32 24.06 13.92
CA ASN A 199 -19.24 24.92 13.15
C ASN A 199 -18.61 25.54 11.91
N SER A 200 -17.27 25.52 11.82
CA SER A 200 -16.54 26.07 10.69
C SER A 200 -15.38 25.18 10.27
N VAL A 201 -15.04 25.27 8.99
CA VAL A 201 -13.85 24.63 8.41
C VAL A 201 -12.92 25.72 7.89
N ILE A 202 -11.66 25.67 8.31
CA ILE A 202 -10.58 26.45 7.72
C ILE A 202 -9.97 25.59 6.61
N VAL A 203 -10.09 26.06 5.39
CA VAL A 203 -9.54 25.40 4.21
C VAL A 203 -8.29 26.16 3.78
N THR A 204 -7.15 25.50 3.87
CA THR A 204 -5.88 26.03 3.37
C THR A 204 -5.48 25.27 2.12
N THR A 205 -5.38 25.98 1.00
CA THR A 205 -4.90 25.42 -0.27
C THR A 205 -3.52 25.95 -0.57
N ARG A 206 -2.55 25.06 -0.76
CA ARG A 206 -1.17 25.39 -1.14
C ARG A 206 -0.89 24.82 -2.53
N LYS A 207 -0.49 25.66 -3.49
CA LYS A 207 -0.22 25.27 -4.89
C LYS A 207 1.15 25.73 -5.32
N TRP A 208 1.91 24.85 -5.97
CA TRP A 208 3.14 25.22 -6.65
C TRP A 208 2.82 25.78 -8.04
N ILE A 209 2.98 27.10 -8.22
CA ILE A 209 2.65 27.80 -9.47
C ILE A 209 3.80 28.74 -9.81
N ASN A 210 4.33 28.65 -11.04
CA ASN A 210 5.44 29.49 -11.53
C ASN A 210 6.66 29.47 -10.60
N ASN A 211 7.10 28.27 -10.19
CA ASN A 211 8.25 28.05 -9.30
C ASN A 211 8.13 28.71 -7.91
N LYS A 212 6.90 28.97 -7.45
CA LYS A 212 6.63 29.53 -6.13
C LYS A 212 5.43 28.82 -5.50
N LEU A 213 5.51 28.63 -4.19
CA LEU A 213 4.36 28.19 -3.40
C LEU A 213 3.39 29.37 -3.25
N LYS A 214 2.13 29.17 -3.63
CA LYS A 214 1.02 30.09 -3.37
C LYS A 214 0.09 29.47 -2.35
N THR A 215 -0.27 30.23 -1.33
CA THR A 215 -1.18 29.78 -0.26
C THR A 215 -2.43 30.63 -0.27
N GLU A 216 -3.58 29.97 -0.18
CA GLU A 216 -4.90 30.59 -0.04
C GLU A 216 -5.56 29.98 1.20
N VAL A 217 -6.16 30.82 2.06
CA VAL A 217 -6.85 30.39 3.27
C VAL A 217 -8.26 30.97 3.25
N LYS A 218 -9.27 30.11 3.45
CA LYS A 218 -10.67 30.51 3.52
C LYS A 218 -11.34 29.83 4.71
N LYS A 219 -12.25 30.55 5.36
CA LYS A 219 -13.12 30.01 6.41
C LYS A 219 -14.51 29.82 5.82
N TYR A 220 -15.07 28.63 6.01
CA TYR A 220 -16.42 28.28 5.60
C TYR A 220 -17.23 27.85 6.82
N LYS A 221 -18.56 27.98 6.74
CA LYS A 221 -19.44 27.23 7.63
C LYS A 221 -19.40 25.76 7.23
N THR A 222 -19.32 24.87 8.21
CA THR A 222 -19.23 23.42 7.97
C THR A 222 -20.41 22.90 7.15
N GLU A 223 -21.62 23.36 7.47
CA GLU A 223 -22.84 23.01 6.74
C GLU A 223 -22.81 23.43 5.27
N ASP A 224 -22.08 24.49 4.91
CA ASP A 224 -22.03 24.97 3.52
C ASP A 224 -20.91 24.30 2.72
N TYR A 225 -19.84 23.90 3.39
CA TYR A 225 -18.67 23.32 2.75
C TYR A 225 -18.85 21.83 2.41
N TYR A 226 -19.47 21.06 3.31
CA TYR A 226 -19.71 19.62 3.10
C TYR A 226 -21.07 19.29 2.48
N LYS A 227 -21.79 20.29 1.93
CA LYS A 227 -23.00 20.03 1.13
C LYS A 227 -22.59 19.40 -0.21
N GLU A 228 -22.97 18.15 -0.43
CA GLU A 228 -22.99 17.52 -1.76
C GLU A 228 -24.06 18.14 -2.67
#